data_AF-A0A4U9VT66-F1
#
_entry.id   AF-A0A4U9VT66-F1
#
_cell.length_a   1.000
_cell.length_b   1.000
_cell.length_c   1.000
_cell.angle_alpha   90.00
_cell.angle_beta   90.00
_cell.angle_gamma   90.00
#
_symmetry.space_group_name_H-M   'P 1'
#
loop_
_entity.id
_entity.type
_entity.pdbx_description
1 polymer ?
#
loop_
_entity_poly.entity_id
_entity_poly.type
_entity_poly.pdbx_seq_one_letter_code
_entity_poly.pdbx_strand_id
1 'polypeptide(L)'
;MSAITRNICENPANSTLWLDVSKSSSLSLRYQTLPVKNELSHFPEPFFDSRDDRPLTLPMVFAGQPDLEQQRAAGILASWFGTQAQWRGQSFPTLFNRLPSQHAIVFATNKQRPDFLKDYPAVNGPTVEMISHPENPYVKLLLVQGRDDNDLITAVKGIAQGNILFRGQNLSVDKVEQLAVRQPYDAPNWVRTDRAMKFSELQQYAEQLQTNGVEPGPISLSMNLPPDLFLIHSTGIDMQLKYRYTSPRIEDGSRLSISLNNQFVQSYALVPEHEKGAQLLRLPLAQGLLDSDRAVNIPALKLGGHQPAAL
;
A
#
# COMPACT_ATOMS: atom_id res chain seq x y z
N MET A 1 12.32 15.47 36.49
CA MET A 1 13.16 14.32 36.07
C MET A 1 14.54 14.54 36.66
N SER A 2 14.95 13.72 37.62
CA SER A 2 16.32 13.77 38.16
C SER A 2 16.86 12.35 38.08
N ALA A 3 17.75 12.10 37.13
CA ALA A 3 18.54 10.90 37.07
C ALA A 3 19.89 11.25 37.70
N ILE A 4 20.17 10.71 38.88
CA ILE A 4 21.48 10.84 39.52
C ILE A 4 22.38 9.78 38.89
N THR A 5 23.17 10.17 37.89
CA THR A 5 24.24 9.32 37.36
C THR A 5 25.51 9.56 38.17
N ARG A 6 25.98 8.52 38.88
CA ARG A 6 27.36 8.47 39.39
C ARG A 6 28.31 8.42 38.19
N ASN A 7 29.47 9.07 38.30
CA ASN A 7 30.54 9.12 37.29
C ASN A 7 31.17 7.74 37.01
N ILE A 8 30.42 6.84 36.39
CA ILE A 8 30.88 5.55 35.87
C ILE A 8 30.32 5.47 34.44
N CYS A 9 31.16 5.18 33.45
CA CYS A 9 30.69 4.88 32.09
C CYS A 9 29.87 3.58 32.14
N GLU A 10 28.57 3.71 32.34
CA GLU A 10 27.65 2.58 32.40
C GLU A 10 27.23 2.18 30.99
N ASN A 11 27.09 0.87 30.73
CA ASN A 11 26.67 0.37 29.44
C ASN A 11 25.20 0.77 29.21
N PRO A 12 24.87 1.62 28.22
CA PRO A 12 23.49 2.04 27.97
C PRO A 12 22.57 0.89 27.54
N ALA A 13 23.12 -0.27 27.16
CA ALA A 13 22.39 -1.49 26.81
C ALA A 13 22.17 -2.46 28.00
N ASN A 14 22.54 -2.07 29.23
CA ASN A 14 22.38 -2.93 30.38
C ASN A 14 20.88 -3.14 30.70
N SER A 15 20.42 -4.40 30.75
CA SER A 15 19.03 -4.76 31.01
C SER A 15 18.51 -4.34 32.39
N THR A 16 19.40 -3.95 33.30
CA THR A 16 19.02 -3.37 34.60
C THR A 16 18.64 -1.88 34.51
N LEU A 17 18.98 -1.19 33.42
CA LEU A 17 18.56 0.17 33.15
C LEU A 17 17.20 0.12 32.45
N TRP A 18 16.15 0.56 33.14
CA TRP A 18 14.80 0.60 32.59
C TRP A 18 14.14 1.95 32.86
N LEU A 19 13.31 2.38 31.92
CA LEU A 19 12.43 3.53 32.03
C LEU A 19 11.00 3.01 31.86
N ASP A 20 10.15 3.21 32.86
CA ASP A 20 8.73 2.91 32.74
C ASP A 20 7.96 4.18 32.38
N VAL A 21 7.28 4.16 31.24
CA VAL A 21 6.36 5.22 30.81
C VAL A 21 4.98 4.82 31.29
N SER A 22 4.49 5.52 32.32
CA SER A 22 3.17 5.25 32.89
C SER A 22 2.11 5.15 31.80
N LYS A 23 1.20 4.17 31.91
CA LYS A 23 0.00 4.05 31.07
C LYS A 23 -0.91 5.28 31.13
N SER A 24 -0.75 6.13 32.14
CA SER A 24 -1.46 7.41 32.26
C SER A 24 -0.79 8.57 31.51
N SER A 25 0.36 8.35 30.87
CA SER A 25 1.02 9.35 30.05
C SER A 25 0.15 9.66 28.83
N SER A 26 -0.11 10.93 28.58
CA SER A 26 -0.91 11.38 27.44
C SER A 26 -0.15 12.42 26.63
N LEU A 27 -0.22 12.32 25.31
CA LEU A 27 0.27 13.34 24.39
C LEU A 27 -0.90 14.22 23.95
N SER A 28 -0.89 15.50 24.35
CA SER A 28 -1.91 16.47 23.95
C SER A 28 -1.39 17.33 22.81
N LEU A 29 -1.97 17.18 21.62
CA LEU A 29 -1.62 17.94 20.42
C LEU A 29 -2.80 18.79 19.99
N ARG A 30 -2.54 20.05 19.64
CA ARG A 30 -3.54 20.96 19.08
C ARG A 30 -3.19 21.23 17.63
N TYR A 31 -4.05 20.79 16.72
CA TYR A 31 -3.89 20.99 15.29
C TYR A 31 -4.81 22.10 14.80
N GLN A 32 -4.39 22.80 13.74
CA GLN A 32 -5.23 23.74 13.02
C GLN A 32 -5.19 23.40 11.54
N THR A 33 -6.34 23.05 10.98
CA THR A 33 -6.48 22.83 9.54
C THR A 33 -6.34 24.15 8.79
N LEU A 34 -5.56 24.13 7.70
CA LEU A 34 -5.33 25.30 6.85
C LEU A 34 -6.14 25.17 5.55
N PRO A 35 -6.67 26.27 5.02
CA PRO A 35 -7.34 26.25 3.73
C PRO A 35 -6.28 26.07 2.63
N VAL A 36 -6.35 24.96 1.91
CA VAL A 36 -5.48 24.70 0.75
C VAL A 36 -6.06 25.41 -0.48
N LYS A 37 -5.22 25.88 -1.41
CA LYS A 37 -5.71 26.39 -2.70
C LYS A 37 -6.31 25.25 -3.52
N ASN A 38 -7.24 25.58 -4.42
CA ASN A 38 -7.77 24.61 -5.36
C ASN A 38 -6.73 24.40 -6.46
N GLU A 39 -5.88 23.39 -6.31
CA GLU A 39 -4.80 23.14 -7.25
C GLU A 39 -4.49 21.65 -7.36
N LEU A 40 -4.54 21.12 -8.59
CA LEU A 40 -4.31 19.70 -8.86
C LEU A 40 -2.81 19.35 -8.93
N SER A 41 -1.89 20.31 -8.92
CA SER A 41 -0.44 20.05 -9.00
C SER A 41 0.12 19.22 -7.83
N HIS A 42 -0.58 19.19 -6.71
CA HIS A 42 -0.27 18.37 -5.54
C HIS A 42 -1.12 17.09 -5.45
N PHE A 43 -1.93 16.78 -6.46
CA PHE A 43 -2.74 15.57 -6.48
C PHE A 43 -1.86 14.32 -6.28
N PRO A 44 -2.24 13.39 -5.38
CA PRO A 44 -3.57 13.20 -4.79
C PRO A 44 -3.89 13.95 -3.49
N GLU A 45 -3.02 14.81 -2.96
CA GLU A 45 -3.37 15.62 -1.79
C GLU A 45 -4.50 16.61 -2.13
N PRO A 46 -5.48 16.86 -1.24
CA PRO A 46 -5.65 16.32 0.12
C PRO A 46 -6.50 15.04 0.19
N PHE A 47 -6.85 14.40 -0.93
CA PHE A 47 -7.70 13.20 -0.95
C PHE A 47 -6.95 11.95 -0.48
N PHE A 48 -5.64 11.92 -0.66
CA PHE A 48 -4.73 10.92 -0.09
C PHE A 48 -3.39 11.59 0.26
N ASP A 49 -2.91 11.36 1.48
CA ASP A 49 -1.60 11.78 1.96
C ASP A 49 -0.79 10.54 2.31
N SER A 50 0.38 10.37 1.68
CA SER A 50 1.24 9.19 1.88
C SER A 50 1.86 9.12 3.29
N ARG A 51 1.84 10.25 4.02
CA ARG A 51 2.34 10.39 5.39
C ARG A 51 1.28 10.07 6.45
N ASP A 52 0.01 9.91 6.06
CA ASP A 52 -1.05 9.50 6.98
C ASP A 52 -1.15 7.97 6.99
N ASP A 53 -0.95 7.37 8.17
CA ASP A 53 -0.97 5.91 8.35
C ASP A 53 -2.35 5.34 8.65
N ARG A 54 -3.39 6.19 8.69
CA ARG A 54 -4.77 5.74 8.94
C ARG A 54 -5.42 5.15 7.68
N PRO A 55 -6.47 4.32 7.84
CA PRO A 55 -7.26 3.83 6.71
C PRO A 55 -7.85 4.98 5.88
N LEU A 56 -7.74 4.88 4.56
CA LEU A 56 -8.29 5.85 3.63
C LEU A 56 -9.82 5.75 3.62
N THR A 57 -10.51 6.81 4.06
CA THR A 57 -11.97 6.92 3.90
C THR A 57 -12.29 8.07 2.95
N LEU A 58 -12.71 7.75 1.73
CA LEU A 58 -12.92 8.73 0.67
C LEU A 58 -14.33 8.59 0.06
N PRO A 59 -15.31 9.38 0.51
CA PRO A 59 -16.65 9.32 -0.03
C PRO A 59 -16.71 9.60 -1.54
N MET A 60 -17.56 8.84 -2.23
CA MET A 60 -17.88 9.04 -3.64
C MET A 60 -19.34 9.46 -3.76
N VAL A 61 -19.57 10.64 -4.35
CA VAL A 61 -20.88 11.28 -4.43
C VAL A 61 -21.41 11.21 -5.87
N PHE A 62 -22.64 10.78 -6.02
CA PHE A 62 -23.37 10.75 -7.29
C PHE A 62 -24.66 11.57 -7.19
N ALA A 63 -25.21 11.97 -8.34
CA ALA A 63 -26.50 12.67 -8.42
C ALA A 63 -27.68 11.81 -7.93
N GLY A 64 -27.56 10.49 -8.02
CA GLY A 64 -28.58 9.51 -7.65
C GLY A 64 -27.96 8.11 -7.66
N GLN A 65 -28.78 7.08 -7.85
CA GLN A 65 -28.27 5.71 -8.02
C GLN A 65 -27.42 5.65 -9.31
N PRO A 66 -26.12 5.28 -9.22
CA PRO A 66 -25.24 5.30 -10.36
C PRO A 66 -25.55 4.16 -11.33
N ASP A 67 -25.47 4.46 -12.61
CA ASP A 67 -25.53 3.45 -13.66
C ASP A 67 -24.22 2.65 -13.77
N LEU A 68 -24.17 1.70 -14.71
CA LEU A 68 -23.00 0.84 -14.90
C LEU A 68 -21.73 1.61 -15.27
N GLU A 69 -21.84 2.69 -16.04
CA GLU A 69 -20.69 3.46 -16.51
C GLU A 69 -20.15 4.37 -15.39
N GLN A 70 -21.04 4.96 -14.59
CA GLN A 70 -20.67 5.68 -13.38
C GLN A 70 -20.04 4.76 -12.32
N GLN A 71 -20.59 3.57 -12.11
CA GLN A 71 -20.00 2.55 -11.23
C GLN A 71 -18.62 2.11 -11.74
N ARG A 72 -18.46 1.95 -13.06
CA ARG A 72 -17.16 1.65 -13.68
C ARG A 72 -16.16 2.78 -13.46
N ALA A 73 -16.56 4.03 -13.67
CA ALA A 73 -15.69 5.19 -13.44
C ALA A 73 -15.22 5.26 -11.97
N ALA A 74 -16.15 5.03 -11.05
CA ALA A 74 -15.88 4.95 -9.62
C ALA A 74 -14.94 3.80 -9.25
N GLY A 75 -15.16 2.62 -9.83
CA GLY A 75 -14.32 1.44 -9.63
C GLY A 75 -12.88 1.65 -10.10
N ILE A 76 -12.68 2.36 -11.21
CA ILE A 76 -11.34 2.73 -11.71
C ILE A 76 -10.63 3.63 -10.70
N LEU A 77 -11.28 4.70 -10.22
CA LEU A 77 -10.68 5.58 -9.21
C LEU A 77 -10.45 4.87 -7.88
N ALA A 78 -11.42 4.09 -7.41
CA ALA A 78 -11.30 3.32 -6.18
C ALA A 78 -10.12 2.34 -6.25
N SER A 79 -9.93 1.70 -7.41
CA SER A 79 -8.77 0.82 -7.64
C SER A 79 -7.47 1.61 -7.59
N TRP A 80 -7.40 2.78 -8.25
CA TRP A 80 -6.20 3.62 -8.21
C TRP A 80 -5.88 4.11 -6.80
N PHE A 81 -6.85 4.68 -6.07
CA PHE A 81 -6.67 5.07 -4.67
C PHE A 81 -6.34 3.88 -3.77
N GLY A 82 -6.89 2.71 -4.04
CA GLY A 82 -6.53 1.46 -3.36
C GLY A 82 -5.06 1.09 -3.56
N THR A 83 -4.52 1.28 -4.76
CA THR A 83 -3.07 1.11 -4.99
C THR A 83 -2.22 2.13 -4.24
N GLN A 84 -2.74 3.32 -3.94
CA GLN A 84 -2.01 4.30 -3.12
C GLN A 84 -2.11 3.96 -1.62
N ALA A 85 -3.29 3.53 -1.14
CA ALA A 85 -3.54 3.20 0.27
C ALA A 85 -2.81 1.94 0.76
N GLN A 86 -2.58 0.96 -0.13
CA GLN A 86 -1.83 -0.27 0.17
C GLN A 86 -2.41 -1.02 1.39
N TRP A 87 -1.59 -1.27 2.42
CA TRP A 87 -1.96 -2.05 3.61
C TRP A 87 -2.81 -1.29 4.62
N ARG A 88 -2.94 0.04 4.49
CA ARG A 88 -3.64 0.89 5.47
C ARG A 88 -5.15 0.64 5.52
N GLY A 89 -5.68 -0.03 4.50
CA GLY A 89 -7.11 -0.25 4.31
C GLY A 89 -7.79 0.96 3.69
N GLN A 90 -8.88 0.70 2.97
CA GLN A 90 -9.62 1.71 2.23
C GLN A 90 -11.13 1.47 2.30
N SER A 91 -11.87 2.56 2.36
CA SER A 91 -13.32 2.59 2.32
C SER A 91 -13.77 3.75 1.43
N PHE A 92 -14.72 3.48 0.54
CA PHE A 92 -15.30 4.47 -0.35
C PHE A 92 -16.82 4.59 -0.11
N PRO A 93 -17.24 5.27 0.98
CA PRO A 93 -18.66 5.45 1.26
C PRO A 93 -19.38 6.12 0.09
N THR A 94 -20.44 5.49 -0.41
CA THR A 94 -21.22 6.05 -1.52
C THR A 94 -22.33 6.95 -0.98
N LEU A 95 -22.40 8.17 -1.48
CA LEU A 95 -23.43 9.15 -1.12
C LEU A 95 -24.23 9.53 -2.37
N PHE A 96 -25.55 9.63 -2.22
CA PHE A 96 -26.45 10.06 -3.28
C PHE A 96 -27.02 11.43 -2.97
N ASN A 97 -26.81 12.37 -3.88
CA ASN A 97 -27.32 13.72 -3.84
C ASN A 97 -27.12 14.41 -2.47
N ARG A 98 -25.99 14.15 -1.82
CA ARG A 98 -25.70 14.65 -0.48
C ARG A 98 -24.33 15.28 -0.46
N LEU A 99 -24.26 16.45 0.16
CA LEU A 99 -23.01 17.15 0.38
C LEU A 99 -22.17 16.39 1.45
N PRO A 100 -20.92 16.01 1.15
CA PRO A 100 -20.10 15.18 2.04
C PRO A 100 -19.42 16.02 3.12
N SER A 101 -19.33 15.50 4.36
CA SER A 101 -18.71 16.23 5.48
C SER A 101 -17.18 16.28 5.47
N GLN A 102 -16.53 15.66 4.50
CA GLN A 102 -15.07 15.51 4.40
C GLN A 102 -14.62 15.50 2.93
N HIS A 103 -13.30 15.43 2.69
CA HIS A 103 -12.77 15.36 1.32
C HIS A 103 -13.43 14.21 0.57
N ALA A 104 -13.90 14.47 -0.65
CA ALA A 104 -14.71 13.52 -1.40
C ALA A 104 -14.53 13.69 -2.90
N ILE A 105 -14.87 12.64 -3.64
CA ILE A 105 -14.95 12.64 -5.09
C ILE A 105 -16.40 12.79 -5.48
N VAL A 106 -16.70 13.68 -6.42
CA VAL A 106 -18.06 13.92 -6.92
C VAL A 106 -18.09 13.63 -8.42
N PHE A 107 -18.96 12.71 -8.83
CA PHE A 107 -19.20 12.39 -10.22
C PHE A 107 -20.40 13.19 -10.73
N ALA A 108 -20.22 13.91 -11.83
CA ALA A 108 -21.27 14.74 -12.41
C ALA A 108 -21.20 14.78 -13.94
N THR A 109 -22.31 14.49 -14.61
CA THR A 109 -22.48 14.81 -16.04
C THR A 109 -23.28 16.08 -16.20
N ASN A 110 -23.24 16.66 -17.41
CA ASN A 110 -24.07 17.82 -17.73
C ASN A 110 -25.58 17.58 -17.49
N LYS A 111 -26.04 16.32 -17.62
CA LYS A 111 -27.44 15.92 -17.40
C LYS A 111 -27.73 15.47 -15.96
N GLN A 112 -26.77 14.83 -15.31
CA GLN A 112 -26.93 14.23 -13.99
C GLN A 112 -25.84 14.72 -13.05
N ARG A 113 -26.20 15.61 -12.14
CA ARG A 113 -25.29 16.18 -11.14
C ARG A 113 -26.03 16.34 -9.80
N PRO A 114 -25.33 16.24 -8.65
CA PRO A 114 -25.93 16.55 -7.36
C PRO A 114 -26.50 17.97 -7.31
N ASP A 115 -27.52 18.18 -6.47
CA ASP A 115 -28.25 19.46 -6.35
C ASP A 115 -27.34 20.62 -5.97
N PHE A 116 -26.30 20.38 -5.15
CA PHE A 116 -25.32 21.40 -4.80
C PHE A 116 -24.40 21.83 -5.96
N LEU A 117 -24.44 21.14 -7.10
CA LEU A 117 -23.77 21.49 -8.36
C LEU A 117 -24.76 21.83 -9.48
N LYS A 118 -26.05 21.99 -9.18
CA LYS A 118 -27.09 22.21 -10.20
C LYS A 118 -26.78 23.38 -11.13
N ASP A 119 -26.27 24.47 -10.55
CA ASP A 119 -25.94 25.72 -11.27
C ASP A 119 -24.48 25.77 -11.77
N TYR A 120 -23.73 24.67 -11.62
CA TYR A 120 -22.34 24.60 -12.08
C TYR A 120 -22.27 24.68 -13.62
N PRO A 121 -21.27 25.35 -14.22
CA PRO A 121 -21.16 25.42 -15.67
C PRO A 121 -21.07 24.03 -16.31
N ALA A 122 -21.69 23.86 -17.47
CA ALA A 122 -21.55 22.64 -18.26
C ALA A 122 -20.13 22.51 -18.80
N VAL A 123 -19.62 21.28 -18.86
CA VAL A 123 -18.29 20.98 -19.42
C VAL A 123 -18.39 20.53 -20.87
N ASN A 124 -17.36 20.82 -21.66
CA ASN A 124 -17.28 20.46 -23.09
C ASN A 124 -16.57 19.12 -23.35
N GLY A 125 -16.08 18.45 -22.31
CA GLY A 125 -15.37 17.19 -22.39
C GLY A 125 -15.02 16.62 -21.01
N PRO A 126 -14.26 15.52 -20.97
CA PRO A 126 -13.77 14.91 -19.73
C PRO A 126 -12.97 15.92 -18.92
N THR A 127 -13.45 16.26 -17.71
CA THR A 127 -12.84 17.33 -16.91
C THR A 127 -12.67 16.88 -15.47
N VAL A 128 -11.50 17.16 -14.89
CA VAL A 128 -11.21 16.98 -13.46
C VAL A 128 -10.99 18.34 -12.86
N GLU A 129 -11.66 18.64 -11.75
CA GLU A 129 -11.55 19.94 -11.10
C GLU A 129 -11.53 19.81 -9.58
N MET A 130 -10.69 20.59 -8.92
CA MET A 130 -10.72 20.72 -7.47
C MET A 130 -11.56 21.95 -7.09
N ILE A 131 -12.54 21.77 -6.22
CA ILE A 131 -13.30 22.88 -5.64
C ILE A 131 -13.25 22.85 -4.11
N SER A 132 -13.51 24.00 -3.48
CA SER A 132 -13.78 24.07 -2.05
C SER A 132 -15.20 23.59 -1.77
N HIS A 133 -15.39 22.91 -0.65
CA HIS A 133 -16.72 22.55 -0.18
C HIS A 133 -17.53 23.82 0.13
N PRO A 134 -18.78 23.96 -0.36
CA PRO A 134 -19.57 25.20 -0.27
C PRO A 134 -19.73 25.75 1.14
N GLU A 135 -19.92 24.86 2.12
CA GLU A 135 -20.14 25.24 3.53
C GLU A 135 -18.87 25.18 4.38
N ASN A 136 -17.74 24.69 3.84
CA ASN A 136 -16.52 24.46 4.62
C ASN A 136 -15.25 24.61 3.74
N PRO A 137 -14.53 25.73 3.78
CA PRO A 137 -13.38 25.97 2.91
C PRO A 137 -12.18 25.06 3.17
N TYR A 138 -12.13 24.36 4.31
CA TYR A 138 -11.08 23.39 4.66
C TYR A 138 -11.29 22.04 3.98
N VAL A 139 -12.51 21.75 3.53
CA VAL A 139 -12.84 20.52 2.82
C VAL A 139 -12.78 20.78 1.31
N LYS A 140 -12.23 19.81 0.58
CA LYS A 140 -12.07 19.85 -0.89
C LYS A 140 -12.88 18.76 -1.54
N LEU A 141 -13.47 19.07 -2.70
CA LEU A 141 -14.18 18.13 -3.53
C LEU A 141 -13.43 17.97 -4.85
N LEU A 142 -13.18 16.73 -5.26
CA LEU A 142 -12.66 16.42 -6.59
C LEU A 142 -13.85 16.18 -7.50
N LEU A 143 -14.14 17.12 -8.37
CA LEU A 143 -15.17 16.97 -9.39
C LEU A 143 -14.60 16.17 -10.57
N VAL A 144 -15.23 15.04 -10.86
CA VAL A 144 -15.03 14.28 -12.09
C VAL A 144 -16.24 14.56 -12.97
N GLN A 145 -16.03 15.32 -14.03
CA GLN A 145 -17.07 15.89 -14.88
C GLN A 145 -16.97 15.40 -16.32
N GLY A 146 -18.11 15.35 -17.00
CA GLY A 146 -18.19 14.97 -18.40
C GLY A 146 -19.47 15.44 -19.08
N ARG A 147 -19.49 15.44 -20.41
CA ARG A 147 -20.74 15.66 -21.17
C ARG A 147 -21.72 14.51 -20.92
N ASP A 148 -21.19 13.31 -20.78
CA ASP A 148 -21.89 12.04 -20.54
C ASP A 148 -21.03 11.10 -19.67
N ASP A 149 -21.51 9.88 -19.43
CA ASP A 149 -20.83 8.91 -18.57
C ASP A 149 -19.54 8.33 -19.20
N ASN A 150 -19.39 8.37 -20.53
CA ASN A 150 -18.13 7.97 -21.18
C ASN A 150 -17.02 8.98 -20.93
N ASP A 151 -17.36 10.27 -20.90
CA ASP A 151 -16.41 11.31 -20.51
C ASP A 151 -15.95 11.12 -19.06
N LEU A 152 -16.81 10.66 -18.14
CA LEU A 152 -16.40 10.33 -16.76
C LEU A 152 -15.33 9.23 -16.74
N ILE A 153 -15.53 8.16 -17.51
CA ILE A 153 -14.57 7.06 -17.63
C ILE A 153 -13.24 7.56 -18.21
N THR A 154 -13.30 8.46 -19.18
CA THR A 154 -12.11 9.05 -19.80
C THR A 154 -11.36 9.92 -18.78
N ALA A 155 -12.06 10.74 -18.01
CA ALA A 155 -11.48 11.57 -16.96
C ALA A 155 -10.76 10.72 -15.90
N VAL A 156 -11.40 9.66 -15.38
CA VAL A 156 -10.78 8.79 -14.38
C VAL A 156 -9.64 7.93 -14.90
N LYS A 157 -9.69 7.49 -16.16
CA LYS A 157 -8.56 6.80 -16.80
C LYS A 157 -7.38 7.75 -16.94
N GLY A 158 -7.65 9.01 -17.28
CA GLY A 158 -6.65 10.07 -17.27
C GLY A 158 -5.94 10.21 -15.92
N ILE A 159 -6.71 10.22 -14.83
CA ILE A 159 -6.15 10.23 -13.47
C ILE A 159 -5.29 8.98 -13.22
N ALA A 160 -5.86 7.80 -13.49
CA ALA A 160 -5.24 6.52 -13.12
C ALA A 160 -3.95 6.23 -13.90
N GLN A 161 -3.83 6.71 -15.13
CA GLN A 161 -2.65 6.50 -15.97
C GLN A 161 -1.46 7.40 -15.58
N GLY A 162 -1.68 8.51 -14.87
CA GLY A 162 -0.61 9.42 -14.46
C GLY A 162 0.09 10.17 -15.60
N ASN A 163 -0.38 10.01 -16.85
CA ASN A 163 0.19 10.67 -18.04
C ASN A 163 -0.24 12.14 -18.18
N ILE A 164 -1.07 12.64 -17.26
CA ILE A 164 -1.58 14.00 -17.31
C ILE A 164 -0.84 14.87 -16.32
N LEU A 165 -0.30 15.99 -16.82
CA LEU A 165 0.27 17.02 -15.98
C LEU A 165 -0.86 17.77 -15.29
N PHE A 166 -1.13 17.41 -14.04
CA PHE A 166 -2.07 18.13 -13.20
C PHE A 166 -1.54 19.55 -12.91
N ARG A 167 -2.14 20.57 -13.53
CA ARG A 167 -1.78 21.97 -13.31
C ARG A 167 -3.03 22.81 -13.15
N GLY A 168 -3.00 23.75 -12.22
CA GLY A 168 -4.12 24.66 -11.96
C GLY A 168 -5.30 23.98 -11.26
N GLN A 169 -6.45 24.66 -11.29
CA GLN A 169 -7.67 24.24 -10.59
C GLN A 169 -8.47 23.17 -11.36
N ASN A 170 -8.46 23.24 -12.69
CA ASN A 170 -9.19 22.36 -13.58
C ASN A 170 -8.28 21.77 -14.65
N LEU A 171 -8.69 20.63 -15.20
CA LEU A 171 -7.94 19.87 -16.17
C LEU A 171 -8.91 19.19 -17.13
N SER A 172 -8.82 19.53 -18.42
CA SER A 172 -9.48 18.77 -19.50
C SER A 172 -8.61 17.58 -19.89
N VAL A 173 -9.21 16.41 -20.05
CA VAL A 173 -8.51 15.20 -20.52
C VAL A 173 -8.78 15.02 -22.00
N ASP A 174 -7.83 15.48 -22.83
CA ASP A 174 -8.00 15.50 -24.29
C ASP A 174 -7.76 14.14 -24.95
N LYS A 175 -6.80 13.35 -24.44
CA LYS A 175 -6.50 12.01 -24.96
C LYS A 175 -5.92 11.11 -23.87
N VAL A 176 -6.57 9.98 -23.66
CA VAL A 176 -6.08 8.89 -22.83
C VAL A 176 -5.40 7.88 -23.75
N GLU A 177 -4.10 7.66 -23.57
CA GLU A 177 -3.39 6.66 -24.36
C GLU A 177 -3.89 5.26 -24.00
N GLN A 178 -4.01 4.41 -25.01
CA GLN A 178 -4.40 3.04 -24.77
C GLN A 178 -3.23 2.30 -24.13
N LEU A 179 -3.44 1.82 -22.90
CA LEU A 179 -2.45 1.01 -22.21
C LEU A 179 -2.16 -0.26 -23.00
N ALA A 180 -0.90 -0.69 -22.95
CA ALA A 180 -0.52 -2.01 -23.44
C ALA A 180 -1.38 -3.09 -22.75
N VAL A 181 -1.65 -4.16 -23.48
CA VAL A 181 -2.40 -5.30 -22.93
C VAL A 181 -1.64 -5.86 -21.73
N ARG A 182 -2.38 -6.03 -20.63
CA ARG A 182 -1.86 -6.60 -19.38
C ARG A 182 -1.23 -7.98 -19.65
N GLN A 183 -0.06 -8.21 -19.06
CA GLN A 183 0.61 -9.50 -19.09
C GLN A 183 0.26 -10.31 -17.83
N PRO A 184 0.32 -11.65 -17.87
CA PRO A 184 0.21 -12.45 -16.65
C PRO A 184 1.20 -11.97 -15.58
N TYR A 185 0.75 -11.89 -14.32
CA TYR A 185 1.58 -11.50 -13.17
C TYR A 185 2.16 -10.08 -13.20
N ASP A 186 1.62 -9.17 -14.01
CA ASP A 186 2.11 -7.80 -14.15
C ASP A 186 1.50 -6.80 -13.15
N ALA A 187 0.83 -7.28 -12.10
CA ALA A 187 0.22 -6.42 -11.09
C ALA A 187 1.31 -5.67 -10.29
N PRO A 188 1.19 -4.35 -10.08
CA PRO A 188 2.28 -3.52 -9.57
C PRO A 188 2.71 -3.87 -8.14
N ASN A 189 1.83 -4.45 -7.33
CA ASN A 189 2.10 -4.81 -5.93
C ASN A 189 2.51 -6.28 -5.74
N TRP A 190 2.62 -7.04 -6.83
CA TRP A 190 3.07 -8.44 -6.78
C TRP A 190 4.58 -8.52 -7.00
N VAL A 191 5.19 -9.51 -6.35
CA VAL A 191 6.57 -9.89 -6.66
C VAL A 191 6.62 -10.28 -8.13
N ARG A 192 7.59 -9.72 -8.83
CA ARG A 192 7.82 -10.02 -10.24
C ARG A 192 8.37 -11.42 -10.41
N THR A 193 7.74 -12.17 -11.30
CA THR A 193 8.13 -13.54 -11.67
C THR A 193 8.99 -13.60 -12.93
N ASP A 194 9.04 -12.50 -13.68
CA ASP A 194 9.73 -12.40 -14.97
C ASP A 194 11.18 -11.90 -14.85
N ARG A 195 11.54 -11.28 -13.72
CA ARG A 195 12.90 -10.82 -13.42
C ARG A 195 13.18 -10.79 -11.92
N ALA A 196 14.47 -10.73 -11.56
CA ALA A 196 14.87 -10.41 -10.19
C ALA A 196 14.36 -9.02 -9.77
N MET A 197 13.80 -8.94 -8.56
CA MET A 197 13.29 -7.72 -7.93
C MET A 197 14.26 -7.25 -6.84
N LYS A 198 14.49 -5.94 -6.76
CA LYS A 198 15.31 -5.33 -5.71
C LYS A 198 14.48 -5.08 -4.45
N PHE A 199 15.09 -5.12 -3.27
CA PHE A 199 14.44 -4.71 -2.03
C PHE A 199 13.95 -3.26 -2.04
N SER A 200 14.61 -2.38 -2.82
CA SER A 200 14.16 -0.99 -3.01
C SER A 200 12.80 -0.90 -3.69
N GLU A 201 12.44 -1.88 -4.53
CA GLU A 201 11.11 -1.95 -5.17
C GLU A 201 10.03 -2.38 -4.17
N LEU A 202 10.42 -2.91 -2.99
CA LEU A 202 9.50 -3.31 -1.91
C LEU A 202 9.43 -2.27 -0.77
N GLN A 203 10.15 -1.15 -0.89
CA GLN A 203 10.10 -0.08 0.11
C GLN A 203 8.76 0.66 0.05
N GLN A 204 8.19 0.89 1.22
CA GLN A 204 6.95 1.64 1.43
C GLN A 204 7.23 3.08 1.87
N TYR A 205 8.35 3.32 2.56
CA TYR A 205 8.75 4.65 3.03
C TYR A 205 10.27 4.84 2.93
N ALA A 206 10.69 6.11 2.94
CA ALA A 206 12.10 6.47 2.91
C ALA A 206 12.83 5.84 4.11
N GLU A 207 14.05 5.37 3.90
CA GLU A 207 14.89 4.78 4.96
C GLU A 207 14.40 3.45 5.56
N GLN A 208 13.37 2.80 5.01
CA GLN A 208 12.90 1.50 5.53
C GLN A 208 13.97 0.39 5.53
N LEU A 209 14.97 0.47 4.64
CA LEU A 209 16.05 -0.53 4.53
C LEU A 209 17.24 -0.24 5.45
N GLN A 210 17.10 0.63 6.43
CA GLN A 210 18.11 0.93 7.42
C GLN A 210 17.51 1.00 8.81
N THR A 211 18.34 0.69 9.81
CA THR A 211 17.99 0.72 11.22
C THR A 211 19.22 1.09 12.02
N ASN A 212 19.04 1.82 13.11
CA ASN A 212 20.11 2.34 13.94
C ASN A 212 19.77 2.09 15.41
N GLY A 213 20.80 1.99 16.24
CA GLY A 213 20.65 1.77 17.67
C GLY A 213 21.62 0.71 18.17
N VAL A 214 21.65 0.53 19.49
CA VAL A 214 22.44 -0.53 20.13
C VAL A 214 21.79 -1.89 19.90
N GLU A 215 20.45 -1.93 19.98
CA GLU A 215 19.62 -3.06 19.55
C GLU A 215 18.67 -2.54 18.46
N PRO A 216 19.10 -2.51 17.19
CA PRO A 216 18.28 -1.98 16.12
C PRO A 216 17.03 -2.83 15.91
N GLY A 217 15.89 -2.18 15.71
CA GLY A 217 14.64 -2.86 15.35
C GLY A 217 14.75 -3.59 14.00
N PRO A 218 13.91 -4.61 13.75
CA PRO A 218 13.97 -5.40 12.53
C PRO A 218 13.55 -4.58 11.30
N ILE A 219 14.26 -4.79 10.19
CA ILE A 219 13.84 -4.29 8.87
C ILE A 219 12.75 -5.23 8.34
N SER A 220 11.52 -4.74 8.26
CA SER A 220 10.37 -5.53 7.82
C SER A 220 10.01 -5.18 6.38
N LEU A 221 9.96 -6.19 5.51
CA LEU A 221 9.55 -6.06 4.11
C LEU A 221 8.39 -7.00 3.83
N SER A 222 7.31 -6.45 3.28
CA SER A 222 6.14 -7.24 2.86
C SER A 222 6.25 -7.56 1.38
N MET A 223 5.88 -8.78 1.01
CA MET A 223 5.86 -9.24 -0.37
C MET A 223 4.57 -9.98 -0.67
N ASN A 224 3.93 -9.67 -1.80
CA ASN A 224 2.74 -10.37 -2.25
C ASN A 224 3.11 -11.30 -3.40
N LEU A 225 2.90 -12.60 -3.22
CA LEU A 225 3.08 -13.58 -4.29
C LEU A 225 1.76 -13.75 -5.05
N PRO A 226 1.82 -14.03 -6.37
CA PRO A 226 0.63 -14.45 -7.10
C PRO A 226 0.00 -15.68 -6.44
N PRO A 227 -1.34 -15.71 -6.25
CA PRO A 227 -2.02 -16.79 -5.54
C PRO A 227 -1.97 -18.14 -6.26
N ASP A 228 -1.78 -18.12 -7.58
CA ASP A 228 -1.67 -19.25 -8.49
C ASP A 228 -0.22 -19.62 -8.81
N LEU A 229 0.76 -19.06 -8.08
CA LEU A 229 2.17 -19.37 -8.28
C LEU A 229 2.46 -20.85 -7.93
N PHE A 230 2.46 -21.70 -8.94
CA PHE A 230 2.78 -23.12 -8.81
C PHE A 230 4.25 -23.39 -9.16
N LEU A 231 5.03 -23.79 -8.16
CA LEU A 231 6.46 -24.04 -8.31
C LEU A 231 6.71 -25.55 -8.36
N ILE A 232 6.83 -26.08 -9.57
CA ILE A 232 7.15 -27.48 -9.81
C ILE A 232 8.67 -27.65 -9.64
N HIS A 233 9.09 -28.47 -8.67
CA HIS A 233 10.50 -28.77 -8.32
C HIS A 233 11.34 -27.60 -7.77
N SER A 234 10.74 -26.45 -7.46
CA SER A 234 11.43 -25.33 -6.82
C SER A 234 11.08 -25.29 -5.32
N THR A 235 12.08 -25.53 -4.48
CA THR A 235 11.93 -25.57 -3.01
C THR A 235 12.13 -24.21 -2.34
N GLY A 236 12.39 -23.15 -3.10
CA GLY A 236 12.62 -21.82 -2.51
C GLY A 236 13.02 -20.72 -3.48
N ILE A 237 12.90 -19.47 -3.00
CA ILE A 237 13.28 -18.23 -3.69
C ILE A 237 14.73 -17.88 -3.37
N ASP A 238 15.52 -17.61 -4.40
CA ASP A 238 16.89 -17.11 -4.20
C ASP A 238 16.86 -15.62 -3.83
N MET A 239 17.47 -15.30 -2.70
CA MET A 239 17.61 -13.96 -2.15
C MET A 239 19.08 -13.55 -2.16
N GLN A 240 19.40 -12.55 -2.98
CA GLN A 240 20.72 -11.91 -3.00
C GLN A 240 20.72 -10.73 -2.03
N LEU A 241 21.28 -10.95 -0.83
CA LEU A 241 21.37 -9.94 0.21
C LEU A 241 22.73 -9.24 0.16
N LYS A 242 22.71 -7.93 -0.07
CA LYS A 242 23.87 -7.06 0.11
C LYS A 242 23.57 -6.10 1.25
N TYR A 243 24.43 -6.05 2.25
CA TYR A 243 24.21 -5.24 3.45
C TYR A 243 25.48 -4.49 3.86
N ARG A 244 25.27 -3.40 4.60
CA ARG A 244 26.32 -2.60 5.23
C ARG A 244 25.97 -2.43 6.70
N TYR A 245 26.97 -2.48 7.57
CA TYR A 245 26.80 -2.31 9.01
C TYR A 245 27.98 -1.52 9.59
N THR A 246 27.79 -0.94 10.77
CA THR A 246 28.89 -0.35 11.53
C THR A 246 29.66 -1.47 12.22
N SER A 247 30.93 -1.64 11.86
CA SER A 247 31.79 -2.67 12.45
C SER A 247 31.79 -2.58 13.99
N PRO A 248 31.51 -3.67 14.72
CA PRO A 248 31.71 -3.67 16.16
C PRO A 248 33.21 -3.54 16.47
N ARG A 249 33.54 -3.01 17.66
CA ARG A 249 34.93 -2.81 18.08
C ARG A 249 35.61 -4.12 18.50
N ILE A 250 34.81 -5.08 18.97
CA ILE A 250 35.21 -6.40 19.43
C ILE A 250 34.21 -7.42 18.89
N GLU A 251 34.55 -8.70 18.89
CA GLU A 251 33.57 -9.77 18.65
C GLU A 251 32.65 -9.89 19.85
N ASP A 252 31.50 -9.20 19.80
CA ASP A 252 30.49 -9.14 20.86
C ASP A 252 29.28 -10.05 20.59
N GLY A 253 29.35 -10.86 19.54
CA GLY A 253 28.25 -11.73 19.13
C GLY A 253 27.17 -11.02 18.32
N SER A 254 27.42 -9.82 17.80
CA SER A 254 26.54 -9.14 16.84
C SER A 254 26.20 -10.03 15.63
N ARG A 255 24.91 -10.11 15.26
CA ARG A 255 24.45 -10.93 14.13
C ARG A 255 23.40 -10.21 13.30
N LEU A 256 23.43 -10.47 12.00
CA LEU A 256 22.32 -10.22 11.09
C LEU A 256 21.48 -11.49 11.01
N SER A 257 20.27 -11.44 11.56
CA SER A 257 19.31 -12.54 11.53
C SER A 257 18.25 -12.29 10.48
N ILE A 258 17.93 -13.32 9.69
CA ILE A 258 16.93 -13.27 8.63
C ILE A 258 15.79 -14.18 9.02
N SER A 259 14.57 -13.65 8.95
CA SER A 259 13.35 -14.40 9.23
C SER A 259 12.34 -14.22 8.10
N LEU A 260 11.50 -15.23 7.88
CA LEU A 260 10.37 -15.22 6.95
C LEU A 260 9.11 -15.58 7.73
N ASN A 261 8.08 -14.72 7.72
CA ASN A 261 6.83 -14.94 8.49
C ASN A 261 7.10 -15.30 9.96
N ASN A 262 7.99 -14.54 10.61
CA ASN A 262 8.43 -14.73 11.99
C ASN A 262 9.19 -16.05 12.27
N GLN A 263 9.53 -16.84 11.24
CA GLN A 263 10.35 -18.04 11.37
C GLN A 263 11.81 -17.72 11.00
N PHE A 264 12.73 -18.11 11.88
CA PHE A 264 14.15 -17.95 11.65
C PHE A 264 14.62 -18.79 10.44
N VAL A 265 15.36 -18.17 9.53
CA VAL A 265 15.91 -18.83 8.34
C VAL A 265 17.41 -19.02 8.46
N GLN A 266 18.15 -17.93 8.70
CA GLN A 266 19.61 -17.94 8.73
C GLN A 266 20.15 -16.74 9.50
N SER A 267 21.37 -16.85 10.05
CA SER A 267 22.08 -15.70 10.63
C SER A 267 23.54 -15.63 10.21
N TYR A 268 24.05 -14.40 10.11
CA TYR A 268 25.43 -14.09 9.79
C TYR A 268 26.07 -13.30 10.92
N ALA A 269 27.28 -13.69 11.33
CA ALA A 269 28.06 -12.92 12.30
C ALA A 269 28.49 -11.58 11.68
N LEU A 270 28.36 -10.50 12.44
CA LEU A 270 28.89 -9.18 12.10
C LEU A 270 30.24 -9.03 12.79
N VAL A 271 31.32 -9.24 12.04
CA VAL A 271 32.69 -9.29 12.58
C VAL A 271 33.35 -7.92 12.56
N PRO A 272 34.34 -7.66 13.44
CA PRO A 272 35.18 -6.48 13.39
C PRO A 272 35.92 -6.31 12.06
N GLU A 273 36.34 -5.08 11.76
CA GLU A 273 37.12 -4.69 10.58
C GLU A 273 36.44 -4.93 9.22
N HIS A 274 35.16 -5.29 9.26
CA HIS A 274 34.31 -5.47 8.08
C HIS A 274 33.10 -4.55 8.19
N GLU A 275 32.74 -3.91 7.08
CA GLU A 275 31.63 -2.95 7.04
C GLU A 275 30.52 -3.36 6.07
N LYS A 276 30.75 -4.38 5.23
CA LYS A 276 29.83 -4.81 4.19
C LYS A 276 29.88 -6.32 3.99
N GLY A 277 28.75 -6.89 3.57
CA GLY A 277 28.63 -8.30 3.25
C GLY A 277 27.71 -8.53 2.05
N ALA A 278 27.89 -9.68 1.40
CA ALA A 278 27.03 -10.17 0.34
C ALA A 278 26.77 -11.65 0.56
N GLN A 279 25.51 -12.06 0.52
CA GLN A 279 25.06 -13.42 0.78
C GLN A 279 24.03 -13.82 -0.28
N LEU A 280 24.11 -15.06 -0.75
CA LEU A 280 23.08 -15.68 -1.55
C LEU A 280 22.40 -16.73 -0.68
N LEU A 281 21.10 -16.53 -0.43
CA LEU A 281 20.29 -17.41 0.40
C LEU A 281 19.17 -18.02 -0.43
N ARG A 282 18.75 -19.22 -0.06
CA ARG A 282 17.53 -19.81 -0.59
C ARG A 282 16.45 -19.78 0.50
N LEU A 283 15.45 -18.92 0.32
CA LEU A 283 14.31 -18.81 1.21
C LEU A 283 13.35 -19.97 0.94
N PRO A 284 13.03 -20.80 1.94
CA PRO A 284 12.10 -21.91 1.73
C PRO A 284 10.70 -21.35 1.42
N LEU A 285 10.07 -21.86 0.36
CA LEU A 285 8.65 -21.62 0.10
C LEU A 285 7.88 -22.79 0.68
N ALA A 286 7.50 -22.67 1.95
CA ALA A 286 6.63 -23.65 2.57
C ALA A 286 5.21 -23.52 1.97
N GLN A 287 4.92 -24.32 0.92
CA GLN A 287 3.56 -24.49 0.40
C GLN A 287 2.58 -25.09 1.45
N GLY A 288 3.08 -25.52 2.61
CA GLY A 288 2.34 -26.21 3.66
C GLY A 288 1.96 -25.39 4.90
N LEU A 289 2.16 -24.06 4.93
CA LEU A 289 1.70 -23.22 6.06
C LEU A 289 0.26 -22.67 5.88
N LEU A 290 -0.44 -23.10 4.83
CA LEU A 290 -1.90 -22.98 4.68
C LEU A 290 -2.64 -24.23 5.17
N ASP A 291 -2.07 -24.96 6.14
CA ASP A 291 -2.66 -26.17 6.68
C ASP A 291 -3.14 -25.95 8.11
N SER A 292 -4.36 -25.42 8.23
CA SER A 292 -5.11 -25.46 9.49
C SER A 292 -6.08 -26.65 9.56
N ASP A 293 -6.07 -27.62 8.63
CA ASP A 293 -7.08 -28.71 8.73
C ASP A 293 -6.86 -30.02 7.94
N ARG A 294 -5.65 -30.41 7.54
CA ARG A 294 -5.44 -31.75 6.96
C ARG A 294 -5.31 -32.85 8.02
N ALA A 295 -6.44 -33.16 8.67
CA ALA A 295 -6.84 -34.55 8.74
C ALA A 295 -7.52 -34.92 7.41
N VAL A 296 -6.73 -35.23 6.37
CA VAL A 296 -7.28 -35.86 5.16
C VAL A 296 -7.57 -37.31 5.48
N ASN A 297 -8.80 -37.56 5.93
CA ASN A 297 -9.44 -38.86 5.78
C ASN A 297 -10.47 -38.77 4.66
N ILE A 298 -10.91 -39.95 4.21
CA ILE A 298 -12.05 -40.29 3.32
C ILE A 298 -11.63 -40.66 1.87
N PRO A 299 -12.12 -41.78 1.28
CA PRO A 299 -12.59 -43.06 1.86
C PRO A 299 -11.98 -44.31 1.18
N ALA A 300 -12.07 -45.47 1.84
CA ALA A 300 -11.80 -46.76 1.22
C ALA A 300 -12.91 -47.12 0.20
N LEU A 301 -12.58 -47.13 -1.09
CA LEU A 301 -13.43 -47.74 -2.11
C LEU A 301 -13.01 -49.19 -2.31
N LYS A 302 -13.86 -50.11 -1.88
CA LYS A 302 -13.69 -51.57 -1.97
C LYS A 302 -14.71 -52.13 -2.97
N LEU A 303 -14.27 -52.55 -4.16
CA LEU A 303 -14.96 -53.43 -5.12
C LEU A 303 -13.84 -54.17 -5.90
N GLY A 304 -13.47 -55.42 -5.58
CA GLY A 304 -14.01 -56.66 -6.19
C GLY A 304 -13.85 -56.62 -7.72
N GLY A 305 -13.06 -57.42 -8.44
CA GLY A 305 -12.41 -58.71 -8.22
C GLY A 305 -12.46 -59.45 -9.56
N HIS A 306 -11.31 -59.74 -10.19
CA HIS A 306 -11.11 -60.93 -11.04
C HIS A 306 -9.66 -61.03 -11.55
N GLN A 307 -8.96 -62.09 -11.12
CA GLN A 307 -7.81 -62.68 -11.81
C GLN A 307 -8.29 -63.44 -13.07
N PRO A 308 -7.42 -63.60 -14.09
CA PRO A 308 -6.52 -64.76 -14.24
C PRO A 308 -5.07 -64.34 -14.61
N ALA A 309 -3.98 -64.90 -14.08
CA ALA A 309 -3.37 -66.24 -14.15
C ALA A 309 -2.34 -66.43 -15.30
N ALA A 310 -1.25 -67.16 -14.95
CA ALA A 310 -0.15 -67.72 -15.77
C ALA A 310 0.99 -66.73 -16.16
N LEU A 311 2.29 -66.98 -15.93
CA LEU A 311 3.09 -68.11 -15.43
C LEU A 311 4.15 -67.58 -14.44
#